data_AF-M6D905-F1
#
_entry.id   AF-M6D905-F1
#
_cell.length_a   1.000
_cell.length_b   1.000
_cell.length_c   1.000
_cell.angle_alpha   90.00
_cell.angle_beta   90.00
_cell.angle_gamma   90.00
#
_symmetry.space_group_name_H-M   'P 1'
#
loop_
_entity.id
_entity.type
_entity.pdbx_description
1 polymer ?
#
loop_
_entity_poly.entity_id
_entity_poly.type
_entity_poly.pdbx_seq_one_letter_code
_entity_poly.pdbx_strand_id
1 'polypeptide(L)'
;MSKLELDQIDSIEIIWKLCERYEDAKDHTQGVYLHEWDKKPFYWGKVDKSVFGGNPRKINGEPVNPRYGSSYRHWIEGCLQHGAKLYIGMLGKVFEGVIERVEHTLMEEFPSEMNRKEDQNLQPILLLHKGKVPECIINSGKYK
;
A
#
# COMPACT_ATOMS: atom_id res chain seq x y z
N MET A 1 -6.67 3.52 19.90
CA MET A 1 -7.82 2.62 19.70
C MET A 1 -7.47 1.28 20.30
N SER A 2 -8.36 0.66 21.07
CA SER A 2 -8.09 -0.67 21.65
C SER A 2 -8.10 -1.75 20.55
N LYS A 3 -7.38 -2.85 20.76
CA LYS A 3 -7.40 -4.01 19.85
C LYS A 3 -8.83 -4.50 19.57
N LEU A 4 -9.69 -4.48 20.59
CA LEU A 4 -11.12 -4.83 20.51
C LEU A 4 -11.92 -3.94 19.54
N GLU A 5 -11.60 -2.65 19.45
CA GLU A 5 -12.27 -1.73 18.52
C GLU A 5 -11.78 -1.93 17.08
N LEU A 6 -10.50 -2.31 16.89
CA LEU A 6 -9.96 -2.65 15.57
C LEU A 6 -10.61 -3.92 15.02
N ASP A 7 -10.83 -4.92 15.89
CA ASP A 7 -11.43 -6.21 15.53
C ASP A 7 -12.92 -6.10 15.16
N GLN A 8 -13.61 -5.05 15.60
CA GLN A 8 -15.02 -4.77 15.24
C GLN A 8 -15.19 -4.19 13.83
N ILE A 9 -14.09 -3.94 13.12
CA ILE A 9 -14.15 -3.36 11.79
C ILE A 9 -14.18 -4.50 10.80
N ASP A 10 -15.36 -4.71 10.25
CA ASP A 10 -15.63 -5.80 9.32
C ASP A 10 -15.10 -5.51 7.92
N SER A 11 -15.07 -4.23 7.52
CA SER A 11 -14.64 -3.83 6.18
C SER A 11 -13.97 -2.46 6.12
N ILE A 12 -13.16 -2.28 5.08
CA ILE A 12 -12.52 -1.00 4.76
C ILE A 12 -12.41 -0.78 3.26
N GLU A 13 -12.64 0.46 2.86
CA GLU A 13 -12.46 0.87 1.46
C GLU A 13 -11.01 1.25 1.18
N ILE A 14 -10.48 0.74 0.05
CA ILE A 14 -9.22 1.16 -0.53
C ILE A 14 -9.49 1.79 -1.90
N ILE A 15 -9.11 3.06 -2.05
CA ILE A 15 -9.17 3.78 -3.31
C ILE A 15 -7.80 3.72 -3.98
N TRP A 16 -7.71 2.96 -5.06
CA TRP A 16 -6.48 2.76 -5.81
C TRP A 16 -6.26 3.83 -6.88
N LYS A 17 -5.02 4.30 -6.95
CA LYS A 17 -4.50 5.16 -8.02
C LYS A 17 -3.31 4.44 -8.67
N LEU A 18 -3.32 4.36 -10.01
CA LEU A 18 -2.14 3.97 -10.78
C LEU A 18 -1.22 5.20 -10.91
N CYS A 19 0.03 5.03 -10.54
CA CYS A 19 1.07 6.04 -10.67
C CYS A 19 1.90 5.73 -11.92
N GLU A 20 2.00 6.70 -12.82
CA GLU A 20 2.77 6.55 -14.07
C GLU A 20 4.23 6.97 -13.86
N ARG A 21 4.49 7.79 -12.84
CA ARG A 21 5.80 8.30 -12.48
C ARG A 21 5.97 8.32 -10.96
N TYR A 22 7.21 8.39 -10.50
CA TYR A 22 7.55 8.53 -9.07
C TYR A 22 6.86 9.74 -8.43
N GLU A 23 6.75 10.83 -9.20
CA GLU A 23 6.15 12.08 -8.75
C GLU A 23 4.68 11.95 -8.38
N ASP A 24 3.97 10.99 -8.98
CA ASP A 24 2.55 10.76 -8.71
C ASP A 24 2.31 10.06 -7.36
N ALA A 25 3.36 9.48 -6.79
CA ALA A 25 3.35 8.66 -5.58
C ALA A 25 4.09 9.30 -4.40
N LYS A 26 5.13 10.12 -4.63
CA LYS A 26 6.08 10.58 -3.60
C LYS A 26 5.44 11.17 -2.34
N ASP A 27 4.31 11.86 -2.48
CA ASP A 27 3.67 12.60 -1.38
C ASP A 27 2.59 11.77 -0.68
N HIS A 28 2.38 10.52 -1.10
CA HIS A 28 1.38 9.66 -0.49
C HIS A 28 1.74 9.28 0.96
N THR A 29 0.73 9.32 1.83
CA THR A 29 0.78 8.98 3.25
C THR A 29 -0.47 8.23 3.65
N GLN A 30 -0.42 7.58 4.82
CA GLN A 30 -1.57 6.94 5.48
C GLN A 30 -2.30 5.92 4.58
N GLY A 31 -1.55 4.99 4.01
CA GLY A 31 -2.09 4.01 3.08
C GLY A 31 -1.10 2.90 2.75
N VAL A 32 -1.40 2.19 1.66
CA VAL A 32 -0.63 1.07 1.15
C VAL A 32 -0.19 1.33 -0.28
N TYR A 33 0.80 0.59 -0.75
CA TYR A 33 1.26 0.64 -2.13
C TYR A 33 1.61 -0.76 -2.63
N LEU A 34 1.54 -0.90 -3.96
CA LEU A 34 1.84 -2.13 -4.66
C LEU A 34 2.81 -1.83 -5.80
N HIS A 35 3.92 -2.56 -5.82
CA HIS A 35 4.63 -2.82 -7.06
C HIS A 35 4.05 -4.10 -7.68
N GLU A 36 3.50 -3.96 -8.89
CA GLU A 36 2.94 -5.05 -9.69
C GLU A 36 3.86 -5.30 -10.89
N TRP A 37 4.14 -6.57 -11.17
CA TRP A 37 4.92 -6.99 -12.33
C TRP A 37 4.21 -8.16 -12.99
N ASP A 38 4.05 -8.12 -14.31
CA ASP A 38 3.34 -9.16 -15.08
C ASP A 38 1.98 -9.56 -14.46
N LYS A 39 1.20 -8.54 -14.05
CA LYS A 39 -0.14 -8.70 -13.43
C LYS A 39 -0.14 -9.51 -12.12
N LYS A 40 1.03 -9.68 -11.49
CA LYS A 40 1.22 -10.35 -10.21
C LYS A 40 1.77 -9.36 -9.19
N PRO A 41 1.43 -9.52 -7.90
CA PRO A 41 2.00 -8.68 -6.88
C PRO A 41 3.49 -8.99 -6.72
N PHE A 42 4.34 -8.00 -6.95
CA PHE A 42 5.77 -8.13 -6.72
C PHE A 42 6.13 -7.76 -5.28
N TYR A 43 5.58 -6.65 -4.80
CA TYR A 43 5.78 -6.19 -3.42
C TYR A 43 4.64 -5.30 -2.93
N TRP A 44 4.10 -5.63 -1.76
CA TRP A 44 3.21 -4.79 -0.97
C TRP A 44 4.00 -4.02 0.08
N GLY A 45 3.64 -2.76 0.30
CA GLY A 45 4.16 -2.02 1.43
C GLY A 45 3.17 -1.00 1.97
N LYS A 46 3.48 -0.46 3.15
CA LYS A 46 2.69 0.59 3.80
C LYS A 46 3.43 1.91 4.01
N VAL A 47 2.66 2.98 3.96
CA VAL A 47 3.05 4.32 4.41
C VAL A 47 2.18 4.73 5.60
N ASP A 48 2.55 4.29 6.80
CA ASP A 48 1.84 4.63 8.04
C ASP A 48 2.42 5.90 8.66
N LYS A 49 3.64 5.81 9.21
CA LYS A 49 4.38 6.92 9.84
C LYS A 49 5.39 7.57 8.90
N SER A 50 5.20 7.41 7.59
CA SER A 50 6.13 7.80 6.53
C SER A 50 5.39 8.39 5.34
N VAL A 51 6.10 9.13 4.50
CA VAL A 51 5.68 9.40 3.11
C VAL A 51 6.23 8.33 2.19
N PHE A 52 5.62 8.13 1.03
CA PHE A 52 6.11 7.15 0.05
C PHE A 52 7.54 7.47 -0.40
N GLY A 53 7.82 8.71 -0.80
CA GLY A 53 9.14 9.05 -1.30
C GLY A 53 9.54 10.51 -1.19
N GLY A 54 10.76 10.81 -1.62
CA GLY A 54 11.30 12.15 -1.80
C GLY A 54 12.29 12.51 -0.69
N ASN A 55 12.26 13.76 -0.25
CA ASN A 55 13.06 14.22 0.88
C ASN A 55 12.26 14.14 2.19
N PRO A 56 12.94 14.01 3.35
CA PRO A 56 12.31 14.25 4.65
C PRO A 56 11.60 15.60 4.67
N ARG A 57 10.43 15.65 5.32
CA ARG A 57 9.63 16.88 5.43
C ARG A 57 8.88 16.93 6.75
N LYS A 58 8.36 18.09 7.12
CA LYS A 58 7.52 18.24 8.30
C LYS A 58 6.05 18.10 7.93
N ILE A 59 5.33 17.24 8.64
CA ILE A 59 3.87 17.09 8.55
C ILE A 59 3.32 17.34 9.95
N ASN A 60 2.44 18.35 10.09
CA ASN A 60 1.91 18.78 11.40
C ASN A 60 3.00 19.12 12.43
N GLY A 61 4.14 19.66 11.97
CA GLY A 61 5.28 20.00 12.84
C GLY A 61 6.26 18.86 13.08
N GLU A 62 5.86 17.61 12.84
CA GLU A 62 6.67 16.41 13.07
C GLU A 62 7.52 16.03 11.85
N PRO A 63 8.77 15.60 12.03
CA PRO A 63 9.61 15.11 10.93
C PRO A 63 9.12 13.76 10.43
N VAL A 64 8.85 13.66 9.14
CA VAL A 64 8.42 12.44 8.47
C VAL A 64 9.45 12.06 7.41
N ASN A 65 9.98 10.83 7.54
CA ASN A 65 10.94 10.27 6.62
C ASN A 65 10.24 9.52 5.47
N PRO A 66 10.84 9.54 4.26
CA PRO A 66 10.34 8.77 3.13
C PRO A 66 10.67 7.27 3.26
N ARG A 67 9.79 6.41 2.74
CA ARG A 67 10.13 4.99 2.50
C ARG A 67 11.17 4.85 1.40
N TYR A 68 10.96 5.57 0.30
CA TYR A 68 11.85 5.64 -0.86
C TYR A 68 12.41 7.04 -0.98
N GLY A 69 13.53 7.29 -0.28
CA GLY A 69 14.24 8.58 -0.38
C GLY A 69 14.54 8.98 -1.83
N SER A 70 14.84 10.26 -2.08
CA SER A 70 15.09 10.79 -3.43
C SER A 70 16.08 9.97 -4.28
N SER A 71 17.04 9.29 -3.63
CA SER A 71 17.97 8.38 -4.29
C SER A 71 17.30 7.18 -4.97
N TYR A 72 16.13 6.72 -4.52
CA TYR A 72 15.38 5.61 -5.11
C TYR A 72 14.55 5.99 -6.33
N ARG A 73 14.44 7.29 -6.65
CA ARG A 73 13.64 7.77 -7.78
C ARG A 73 13.99 7.06 -9.09
N HIS A 74 15.28 6.98 -9.41
CA HIS A 74 15.73 6.37 -10.67
C HIS A 74 15.42 4.88 -10.76
N TRP A 75 15.43 4.16 -9.62
CA TRP A 75 15.01 2.75 -9.59
C TRP A 75 13.51 2.60 -9.86
N ILE A 76 12.68 3.41 -9.20
CA ILE A 76 11.22 3.34 -9.40
C ILE A 76 10.86 3.73 -10.84
N GLU A 77 11.38 4.85 -11.34
CA GLU A 77 11.17 5.28 -12.72
C GLU A 77 11.68 4.22 -13.72
N GLY A 78 12.85 3.64 -13.46
CA GLY A 78 13.41 2.55 -14.27
C GLY A 78 12.47 1.35 -14.33
N CYS A 79 11.94 0.89 -13.19
CA CYS A 79 10.98 -0.22 -13.16
C CYS A 79 9.70 0.11 -13.94
N LEU A 80 9.14 1.31 -13.77
CA LEU A 80 7.93 1.75 -14.47
C LEU A 80 8.15 1.78 -15.99
N GLN A 81 9.30 2.28 -16.44
CA GLN A 81 9.67 2.30 -17.86
C GLN A 81 9.81 0.89 -18.47
N HIS A 82 10.10 -0.12 -17.66
CA HIS A 82 10.23 -1.51 -18.09
C HIS A 82 8.96 -2.34 -17.87
N GLY A 83 7.82 -1.68 -17.63
CA GLY A 83 6.51 -2.33 -17.58
C GLY A 83 6.01 -2.72 -16.19
N ALA A 84 6.76 -2.39 -15.12
CA ALA A 84 6.19 -2.44 -13.77
C ALA A 84 5.03 -1.45 -13.65
N LYS A 85 4.12 -1.73 -12.74
CA LYS A 85 3.09 -0.78 -12.32
C LYS A 85 3.24 -0.46 -10.84
N LEU A 86 3.03 0.81 -10.49
CA LEU A 86 2.98 1.26 -9.11
C LEU A 86 1.55 1.71 -8.81
N TYR A 87 0.93 1.08 -7.83
CA TYR A 87 -0.36 1.52 -7.32
C TYR A 87 -0.24 2.06 -5.91
N ILE A 88 -1.04 3.07 -5.63
CA ILE A 88 -1.21 3.68 -4.33
C ILE A 88 -2.64 3.46 -3.87
N GLY A 89 -2.79 2.85 -2.70
CA GLY A 89 -4.08 2.56 -2.06
C GLY A 89 -4.33 3.50 -0.89
N MET A 90 -5.24 4.45 -1.08
CA MET A 90 -5.69 5.36 -0.02
C MET A 90 -6.84 4.72 0.74
N LEU A 91 -6.78 4.70 2.07
CA LEU A 91 -7.85 4.13 2.88
C LEU A 91 -8.97 5.17 3.09
N GLY A 92 -10.22 4.74 2.95
CA GLY A 92 -11.38 5.62 3.15
C GLY A 92 -11.53 6.11 4.60
N LYS A 93 -10.99 5.36 5.55
CA LYS A 93 -10.87 5.75 6.97
C LYS A 93 -9.54 5.26 7.51
N VAL A 94 -8.85 6.09 8.27
CA VAL A 94 -7.58 5.76 8.90
C VAL A 94 -7.73 5.83 10.42
N PHE A 95 -7.40 4.75 11.09
CA PHE A 95 -7.31 4.66 12.54
C PHE A 95 -6.11 3.79 12.93
N GLU A 96 -5.73 3.85 14.19
CA GLU A 96 -4.56 3.14 14.70
C GLU A 96 -4.62 1.63 14.38
N GLY A 97 -3.53 1.09 13.83
CA GLY A 97 -3.39 -0.33 13.48
C GLY A 97 -4.05 -0.77 12.16
N VAL A 98 -4.89 0.08 11.54
CA VAL A 98 -5.64 -0.35 10.34
C VAL A 98 -4.74 -0.60 9.14
N ILE A 99 -3.75 0.26 8.91
CA ILE A 99 -2.89 0.18 7.73
C ILE A 99 -2.08 -1.11 7.78
N GLU A 100 -1.64 -1.50 8.98
CA GLU A 100 -0.96 -2.77 9.20
C GLU A 100 -1.87 -3.98 8.96
N ARG A 101 -3.10 -3.95 9.49
CA ARG A 101 -4.09 -4.99 9.24
C ARG A 101 -4.45 -5.12 7.75
N VAL A 102 -4.55 -3.99 7.03
CA VAL A 102 -4.80 -3.96 5.58
C VAL A 102 -3.62 -4.51 4.79
N GLU A 103 -2.39 -4.08 5.09
CA GLU A 103 -1.18 -4.60 4.45
C GLU A 103 -1.06 -6.13 4.65
N HIS A 104 -1.31 -6.60 5.87
CA HIS A 104 -1.31 -8.02 6.19
C HIS A 104 -2.36 -8.79 5.37
N THR A 105 -3.60 -8.29 5.36
CA THR A 105 -4.69 -8.91 4.59
C THR A 105 -4.35 -8.96 3.09
N LEU A 106 -3.77 -7.90 2.52
CA LEU A 106 -3.33 -7.90 1.10
C LEU A 106 -2.25 -8.94 0.84
N MET A 107 -1.28 -9.08 1.75
CA MET A 107 -0.21 -10.07 1.65
C MET A 107 -0.72 -11.51 1.76
N GLU A 108 -1.73 -11.77 2.58
CA GLU A 108 -2.37 -13.09 2.71
C GLU A 108 -3.25 -13.42 1.51
N GLU A 109 -4.09 -12.47 1.08
CA GLU A 109 -5.03 -12.70 -0.02
C GLU A 109 -4.36 -12.75 -1.39
N PHE A 110 -3.28 -11.97 -1.56
CA PHE A 110 -2.52 -11.79 -2.79
C PHE A 110 -1.01 -11.92 -2.53
N PRO A 111 -0.50 -13.15 -2.29
CA PRO A 111 0.90 -13.36 -1.94
C PRO A 111 1.85 -12.83 -3.01
N SER A 112 2.84 -12.05 -2.58
CA SER A 112 3.90 -11.52 -3.45
C SER A 112 5.18 -12.35 -3.36
N GLU A 113 6.07 -12.14 -4.32
CA GLU A 113 7.37 -12.81 -4.35
C GLU A 113 8.36 -12.22 -3.32
N MET A 114 8.27 -10.92 -3.05
CA MET A 114 9.29 -10.19 -2.27
C MET A 114 8.90 -9.91 -0.82
N ASN A 115 7.62 -9.98 -0.46
CA ASN A 115 7.23 -9.85 0.94
C ASN A 115 7.68 -11.09 1.71
N ARG A 116 8.31 -10.90 2.88
CA ARG A 116 8.57 -12.00 3.80
C ARG A 116 7.25 -12.46 4.40
N LYS A 117 7.06 -13.77 4.53
CA LYS A 117 5.97 -14.34 5.32
C LYS A 117 6.33 -14.21 6.79
N GLU A 118 5.65 -13.30 7.46
CA GLU A 118 5.69 -13.18 8.92
C GLU A 118 4.36 -13.67 9.47
N ASP A 119 4.41 -14.48 10.52
CA ASP A 119 3.20 -14.96 11.19
C ASP A 119 2.67 -13.84 12.07
N GLN A 120 1.82 -12.99 11.51
CA GLN A 120 1.15 -11.95 12.27
C GLN A 120 -0.24 -12.48 12.63
N ASN A 121 -0.50 -12.63 13.93
CA ASN A 121 -1.81 -13.04 14.47
C ASN A 121 -2.85 -11.90 14.32
N LEU A 122 -3.04 -11.40 13.10
CA LEU A 122 -4.00 -10.37 12.72
C LEU A 122 -5.14 -11.05 11.95
N GLN A 123 -6.37 -10.80 12.39
CA GLN A 123 -7.53 -11.29 11.66
C GLN A 123 -7.66 -10.53 10.33
N PRO A 124 -7.90 -11.22 9.19
CA PRO A 124 -8.18 -10.55 7.92
C PRO A 124 -9.36 -9.57 8.04
N ILE A 125 -9.39 -8.55 7.20
CA ILE A 125 -10.49 -7.57 7.10
C ILE A 125 -11.06 -7.57 5.67
N LEU A 126 -12.37 -7.39 5.50
CA LEU A 126 -12.92 -7.29 4.14
C LEU A 126 -12.44 -6.01 3.46
N LEU A 127 -11.73 -6.15 2.34
CA LEU A 127 -11.28 -5.03 1.53
C LEU A 127 -12.28 -4.73 0.42
N LEU A 128 -12.75 -3.48 0.35
CA LEU A 128 -13.60 -2.98 -0.72
C LEU A 128 -12.76 -2.13 -1.66
N HIS A 129 -12.58 -2.56 -2.90
CA HIS A 129 -11.60 -1.95 -3.80
C HIS A 129 -12.26 -1.01 -4.80
N LYS A 130 -11.75 0.22 -4.92
CA LYS A 130 -12.25 1.24 -5.86
C LYS A 130 -11.13 1.88 -6.67
N GLY A 131 -11.50 2.61 -7.72
CA GLY A 131 -10.58 3.39 -8.54
C GLY A 131 -9.84 2.54 -9.58
N LYS A 132 -8.54 2.80 -9.76
CA LYS A 132 -7.66 2.03 -10.66
C LYS A 132 -7.13 0.80 -9.95
N VAL A 133 -8.02 -0.17 -9.75
CA VAL A 133 -7.74 -1.40 -9.00
C VAL A 133 -6.63 -2.21 -9.70
N PRO A 134 -5.62 -2.70 -8.96
CA PRO A 134 -4.57 -3.57 -9.51
C PRO A 134 -5.09 -4.79 -10.26
N GLU A 135 -4.40 -5.19 -11.32
CA GLU A 135 -4.79 -6.35 -12.12
C GLU A 135 -4.70 -7.64 -11.32
N CYS A 136 -3.72 -7.77 -10.42
CA CYS A 136 -3.60 -8.95 -9.57
C CYS A 136 -4.83 -9.17 -8.67
N ILE A 137 -5.48 -8.08 -8.23
CA ILE A 137 -6.71 -8.14 -7.44
C ILE A 137 -7.89 -8.50 -8.35
N ILE A 138 -8.03 -7.85 -9.51
CA ILE A 138 -9.11 -8.13 -10.48
C ILE A 138 -9.08 -9.60 -10.92
N ASN A 139 -7.90 -10.11 -11.26
CA ASN A 139 -7.72 -11.47 -11.80
C ASN A 139 -7.87 -12.57 -10.74
N SER A 140 -7.85 -12.22 -9.45
CA SER A 140 -8.00 -13.20 -8.36
C SER A 140 -9.42 -13.74 -8.20
N GLY A 141 -10.43 -13.07 -8.74
CA GLY A 141 -11.84 -13.35 -8.48
C GLY A 141 -12.32 -12.97 -7.07
N LYS A 142 -11.44 -12.41 -6.22
CA LYS A 142 -11.78 -11.87 -4.89
C LYS A 142 -12.19 -10.39 -4.92
N TYR A 143 -12.19 -9.78 -6.10
CA TYR A 143 -12.60 -8.39 -6.29
C TYR A 143 -14.08 -8.21 -5.95
N LYS A 144 -14.36 -7.33 -4.97
CA LYS A 144 -15.70 -6.92 -4.54
C LYS A 144 -15.80 -5.39 -4.53
#